data_AF-A0A354BMH4-F1
#
_entry.id   AF-A0A354BMH4-F1
#
_cell.length_a   1.000
_cell.length_b   1.000
_cell.length_c   1.000
_cell.angle_alpha   90.00
_cell.angle_beta   90.00
_cell.angle_gamma   90.00
#
_symmetry.space_group_name_H-M   'P 1'
#
loop_
_entity.id
_entity.type
_entity.pdbx_description
1 polymer ?
#
loop_
_entity_poly.entity_id
_entity_poly.type
_entity_poly.pdbx_seq_one_letter_code
_entity_poly.pdbx_strand_id
1 'polypeptide(L)'
;VFEILSRLTGLKAPAVKLPRGAVLPLAYLNHWFANVTGLPPRIPLEGVKMAKYKMHYDCSKAIRELGLPQHPPEVALGKAVRWFKSHGYA
;
A
#
# COMPACT_ATOMS: atom_id res chain seq x y z
N VAL A 1 0.56 9.62 1.22
CA VAL A 1 0.56 8.97 -0.12
C VAL A 1 -0.66 9.34 -0.92
N PHE A 2 -1.89 9.01 -0.49
CA PHE A 2 -3.10 9.29 -1.28
C PHE A 2 -3.31 10.77 -1.64
N GLU A 3 -3.00 11.69 -0.73
CA GLU A 3 -3.00 13.13 -1.03
C GLU A 3 -2.02 13.53 -2.14
N ILE A 4 -0.81 12.97 -2.13
CA ILE A 4 0.20 13.23 -3.17
C ILE A 4 -0.31 12.70 -4.52
N LEU A 5 -0.82 11.47 -4.54
CA LEU A 5 -1.41 10.88 -5.74
C LEU A 5 -2.59 11.68 -6.25
N SER A 6 -3.47 12.14 -5.36
CA SER A 6 -4.63 12.98 -5.71
C SER A 6 -4.19 14.26 -6.43
N ARG A 7 -3.15 14.95 -5.93
CA ARG A 7 -2.59 16.12 -6.59
C ARG A 7 -1.95 15.80 -7.95
N LEU A 8 -1.26 14.66 -8.05
CA LEU A 8 -0.59 14.23 -9.28
C LEU A 8 -1.55 13.74 -10.37
N THR A 9 -2.68 13.12 -9.99
CA THR A 9 -3.64 12.53 -10.92
C THR A 9 -4.84 13.44 -11.20
N GLY A 10 -5.17 14.36 -10.29
CA GLY A 10 -6.42 15.12 -10.28
C GLY A 10 -7.62 14.36 -9.71
N LEU A 11 -7.42 13.11 -9.26
CA LEU A 11 -8.48 12.27 -8.71
C LEU A 11 -8.67 12.51 -7.22
N LYS A 12 -9.90 12.36 -6.72
CA LYS A 12 -10.19 12.51 -5.29
C LYS A 12 -9.50 11.43 -4.46
N ALA A 13 -8.79 11.84 -3.41
CA ALA A 13 -8.20 10.89 -2.45
C ALA A 13 -9.31 10.11 -1.69
N PRO A 14 -9.10 8.80 -1.41
CA PRO A 14 -9.99 8.06 -0.52
C PRO A 14 -9.96 8.66 0.88
N ALA A 15 -11.13 9.08 1.36
CA ALA A 15 -11.29 9.71 2.68
C ALA A 15 -11.65 8.71 3.80
N VAL A 16 -12.14 7.52 3.44
CA VAL A 16 -12.62 6.53 4.40
C VAL A 16 -11.49 5.61 4.83
N LYS A 17 -11.12 5.66 6.11
CA LYS A 17 -10.21 4.71 6.72
C LYS A 17 -11.02 3.62 7.41
N LEU A 18 -10.94 2.39 6.90
CA LEU A 18 -11.64 1.26 7.51
C LEU A 18 -11.05 0.94 8.89
N PRO A 19 -11.87 0.86 9.95
CA PRO A 19 -11.40 0.51 11.28
C PRO A 19 -11.00 -0.96 11.32
N ARG A 20 -9.88 -1.26 11.97
CA ARG A 20 -9.36 -2.63 12.09
C ARG A 20 -10.36 -3.60 12.71
N GLY A 21 -11.18 -3.13 13.65
CA GLY A 21 -12.22 -3.93 14.29
C GLY A 21 -13.29 -4.45 13.32
N ALA A 22 -13.55 -3.76 12.21
CA ALA A 22 -14.45 -4.24 11.16
C ALA A 22 -13.76 -5.17 10.16
N VAL A 23 -12.48 -4.88 9.83
CA VAL A 23 -11.73 -5.64 8.82
C VAL A 23 -11.29 -7.01 9.36
N LEU A 24 -10.98 -7.13 10.65
CA LEU A 24 -10.46 -8.36 11.23
C LEU A 24 -11.48 -9.54 11.20
N PRO A 25 -12.75 -9.37 11.63
CA PRO A 25 -13.76 -10.42 11.48
C PRO A 25 -13.98 -10.83 10.03
N LEU A 26 -13.98 -9.87 9.10
CA LEU A 26 -14.14 -10.13 7.67
C LEU A 26 -12.96 -10.97 7.12
N ALA A 27 -11.73 -10.69 7.59
CA ALA A 27 -10.56 -11.48 7.23
C ALA A 27 -10.65 -12.93 7.75
N TYR A 28 -11.17 -13.15 8.96
CA TYR A 28 -11.42 -14.50 9.48
C TYR A 28 -12.46 -15.26 8.64
N LEU A 29 -13.58 -14.62 8.28
CA LEU A 29 -14.59 -15.22 7.41
C LEU A 29 -14.02 -15.57 6.03
N ASN A 30 -13.23 -14.67 5.45
CA ASN A 30 -12.61 -14.90 4.15
C ASN A 30 -11.57 -16.02 4.18
N HIS A 31 -10.79 -16.10 5.26
CA HIS A 31 -9.83 -17.19 5.47
C HIS A 31 -10.53 -18.55 5.65
N TRP A 32 -11.65 -18.58 6.37
CA TRP A 32 -12.46 -19.80 6.49
C TRP A 32 -13.00 -20.24 5.13
N PHE A 33 -13.55 -19.32 4.35
CA PHE A 33 -14.04 -19.61 2.99
C PHE A 33 -12.90 -20.06 2.05
N ALA A 34 -11.73 -19.46 2.15
CA ALA A 34 -10.53 -19.86 1.40
C ALA A 34 -10.11 -21.31 1.73
N ASN A 35 -10.13 -21.69 3.01
CA ASN A 35 -9.83 -23.06 3.43
C ASN A 35 -10.84 -24.08 2.87
N VAL A 36 -12.11 -23.71 2.73
CA VAL A 36 -13.16 -24.59 2.19
C VAL A 36 -13.12 -24.67 0.67
N THR A 37 -12.83 -23.56 -0.01
CA THR A 37 -12.87 -23.47 -1.48
C THR A 37 -11.54 -23.77 -2.17
N GLY A 38 -10.43 -23.79 -1.42
CA GLY A 38 -9.07 -23.90 -1.97
C GLY A 38 -8.60 -22.65 -2.72
N LEU A 39 -9.41 -21.59 -2.76
CA LEU A 39 -9.07 -20.32 -3.40
C LEU A 39 -8.28 -19.43 -2.42
N PRO A 40 -7.29 -18.66 -2.91
CA PRO A 40 -6.51 -17.78 -2.04
C PRO A 40 -7.41 -16.70 -1.39
N PRO A 41 -7.21 -16.38 -0.10
CA PRO A 41 -7.98 -15.36 0.57
C PRO A 41 -7.70 -13.99 -0.04
N ARG A 42 -8.77 -13.26 -0.41
CA ARG A 42 -8.70 -11.87 -0.88
C ARG A 42 -8.28 -10.91 0.23
N ILE A 43 -8.57 -11.25 1.48
CA ILE A 43 -8.16 -10.49 2.67
C ILE A 43 -7.26 -11.38 3.51
N PRO A 44 -5.93 -11.36 3.28
CA PRO A 44 -5.00 -12.17 4.05
C PRO A 44 -5.04 -11.78 5.53
N LEU A 45 -5.40 -12.74 6.39
CA LEU A 45 -5.49 -12.53 7.84
C LEU A 45 -4.18 -11.99 8.42
N GLU A 46 -3.05 -12.55 7.98
CA GLU A 46 -1.73 -12.12 8.42
C GLU A 46 -1.41 -10.69 7.97
N GLY A 47 -1.85 -10.29 6.76
CA GLY A 47 -1.74 -8.91 6.30
C GLY A 47 -2.50 -7.93 7.21
N VAL A 48 -3.73 -8.28 7.62
CA VAL A 48 -4.55 -7.48 8.54
C VAL A 48 -3.94 -7.43 9.95
N LYS A 49 -3.28 -8.50 10.38
CA LYS A 49 -2.53 -8.50 11.65
C LYS A 49 -1.32 -7.58 11.57
N MET A 50 -0.55 -7.64 10.49
CA MET A 50 0.67 -6.85 10.32
C MET A 50 0.40 -5.37 10.05
N ALA A 51 -0.72 -5.03 9.41
CA ALA A 51 -1.13 -3.64 9.16
C ALA A 51 -1.31 -2.79 10.43
N LYS A 52 -1.35 -3.40 11.63
CA LYS A 52 -1.30 -2.68 12.92
C LYS A 52 0.01 -1.92 13.08
N TYR A 53 1.11 -2.47 12.60
CA TYR A 53 2.45 -1.97 12.85
C TYR A 53 2.86 -0.96 11.78
N LYS A 54 3.47 0.15 12.21
CA LYS A 54 4.06 1.12 11.29
C LYS A 54 5.39 0.57 10.79
N MET A 55 5.49 0.29 9.50
CA MET A 55 6.70 -0.21 8.85
C MET A 55 7.60 0.97 8.46
N HIS A 56 8.15 1.67 9.46
CA HIS A 56 9.15 2.71 9.25
C HIS A 56 10.54 2.10 9.24
N TYR A 57 11.40 2.61 8.36
CA TYR A 57 12.77 2.13 8.18
C TYR A 57 13.74 3.31 8.18
N ASP A 58 14.95 3.07 8.67
CA ASP A 58 16.06 4.03 8.62
C ASP A 58 17.05 3.62 7.52
N CYS A 59 17.28 4.52 6.58
CA CYS A 59 18.22 4.32 5.47
C CYS A 59 19.59 4.97 5.73
N SER A 60 19.84 5.53 6.92
CA SER A 60 21.06 6.28 7.24
C SER A 60 22.35 5.46 7.00
N LYS A 61 22.32 4.16 7.28
CA LYS A 61 23.45 3.26 7.01
C LYS A 61 23.82 3.22 5.52
N ALA A 62 22.82 3.03 4.65
CA ALA A 62 23.04 2.93 3.20
C ALA A 62 23.50 4.27 2.59
N ILE A 63 23.01 5.39 3.13
CA ILE A 63 23.47 6.72 2.72
C ILE A 63 24.95 6.90 3.08
N ARG A 64 25.33 6.55 4.32
CA ARG A 64 26.71 6.72 4.81
C ARG A 64 27.71 5.80 4.13
N GLU A 65 27.36 4.51 3.96
CA GLU A 65 28.31 3.49 3.51
C GLU A 65 28.33 3.30 2.00
N LEU A 66 27.20 3.57 1.32
CA LEU A 66 27.06 3.31 -0.11
C LEU A 66 26.81 4.59 -0.92
N GLY A 67 26.68 5.75 -0.28
CA GLY A 67 26.33 7.00 -0.96
C GLY A 67 24.97 6.95 -1.65
N LEU A 68 24.04 6.12 -1.15
CA LEU A 68 22.75 5.88 -1.81
C LEU A 68 21.91 7.18 -1.87
N PRO A 69 21.65 7.74 -3.07
CA PRO A 69 20.87 8.97 -3.19
C PRO A 69 19.44 8.76 -2.72
N GLN A 70 18.93 9.72 -1.95
CA GLN A 70 17.54 9.76 -1.51
C GLN A 70 16.78 10.80 -2.33
N HIS A 71 15.56 10.45 -2.72
CA HIS A 71 14.65 11.36 -3.40
C HIS A 71 13.31 11.44 -2.64
N PRO A 72 12.63 12.59 -2.68
CA PRO A 72 11.28 12.70 -2.13
C PRO A 72 10.32 11.69 -2.78
N PRO A 73 9.38 11.08 -2.02
CA PRO A 73 8.41 10.11 -2.54
C PRO A 73 7.59 10.62 -3.74
N GLU A 74 7.35 11.93 -3.81
CA GLU A 74 6.64 12.62 -4.90
C GLU A 74 7.27 12.34 -6.27
N VAL A 75 8.61 12.25 -6.32
CA VAL A 75 9.34 11.98 -7.57
C VAL A 75 9.02 10.57 -8.08
N ALA A 76 9.07 9.58 -7.19
CA ALA A 76 8.77 8.20 -7.53
C ALA A 76 7.29 8.01 -7.92
N LEU A 77 6.37 8.58 -7.14
CA LEU A 77 4.93 8.56 -7.43
C LEU A 77 4.61 9.23 -8.76
N GLY A 78 5.23 10.38 -9.05
CA GLY A 78 5.05 11.08 -10.32
C GLY A 78 5.54 10.29 -11.52
N LYS A 79 6.68 9.60 -11.40
CA LYS A 79 7.18 8.70 -12.46
C LYS A 79 6.20 7.55 -12.71
N ALA A 80 5.69 6.92 -11.66
CA ALA A 80 4.72 5.83 -11.77
C ALA A 80 3.42 6.28 -12.43
N VAL A 81 2.85 7.42 -12.00
CA VAL A 81 1.61 7.98 -12.59
C VAL A 81 1.79 8.26 -14.08
N ARG A 82 2.90 8.88 -14.48
CA ARG A 82 3.19 9.12 -15.91
C ARG A 82 3.25 7.83 -16.71
N TRP A 83 3.93 6.82 -16.17
CA TRP A 83 4.07 5.52 -16.83
C TRP A 83 2.71 4.83 -17.00
N PHE A 84 1.87 4.79 -15.97
CA PHE A 84 0.54 4.17 -16.09
C PHE A 84 -0.36 4.89 -17.11
N LYS A 85 -0.33 6.23 -17.12
CA LYS A 85 -1.07 7.02 -18.11
C LYS A 85 -0.55 6.80 -19.53
N SER A 86 0.75 6.73 -19.73
CA SER A 86 1.33 6.54 -21.08
C SER A 86 1.05 5.16 -21.68
N HIS A 87 0.73 4.16 -20.85
CA HIS A 87 0.42 2.80 -21.28
C HIS A 87 -1.09 2.48 -21.27
N GLY A 88 -1.95 3.48 -21.02
CA GLY A 88 -3.40 3.31 -21.05
C GLY A 88 -3.98 2.49 -19.90
N TYR A 89 -3.25 2.35 -18.80
CA TYR A 89 -3.75 1.66 -17.59
C TYR A 89 -4.51 2.58 -16.62
N ALA A 90 -4.49 3.89 -16.86
CA ALA A 90 -5.02 4.92 -15.97
C ALA A 90 -5.73 6.04 -16.72
#